data_AF-A0AAP4CVJ5-F1
#
_entry.id   AF-A0AAP4CVJ5-F1
#
_cell.length_a   1.000
_cell.length_b   1.000
_cell.length_c   1.000
_cell.angle_alpha   90.00
_cell.angle_beta   90.00
_cell.angle_gamma   90.00
#
_symmetry.space_group_name_H-M   'P 1'
#
loop_
_entity.id
_entity.type
_entity.pdbx_description
1 polymer ?
#
loop_
_entity_poly.entity_id
_entity_poly.type
_entity_poly.pdbx_seq_one_letter_code
_entity_poly.pdbx_strand_id
1 'polypeptide(L)'
;MTDQMVLKTQQWLNRTYRSKAGFGSVIEDGYTGWGTVNALIRALQIELGITTTANNFGPGTISRFQSRWPNGIRQQDDGAQETSNVYGIIQGALWCKGYSAGASDITTHFYSGTGKAIKQLKSD
;
A
#
# COMPACT_ATOMS: atom_id res chain seq x y z
N MET A 1 21.40 4.88 -3.62
CA MET A 1 21.00 3.88 -4.63
C MET A 1 19.48 3.91 -4.69
N THR A 2 18.89 3.93 -5.87
CA THR A 2 17.42 3.90 -6.04
C THR A 2 16.91 2.50 -5.75
N ASP A 3 15.77 2.39 -5.07
CA ASP A 3 15.12 1.11 -4.82
C ASP A 3 14.12 0.82 -5.95
N GLN A 4 14.37 -0.27 -6.68
CA GLN A 4 13.55 -0.66 -7.81
C GLN A 4 12.11 -1.01 -7.41
N MET A 5 11.90 -1.54 -6.21
CA MET A 5 10.57 -1.90 -5.71
C MET A 5 9.79 -0.66 -5.29
N VAL A 6 10.48 0.35 -4.75
CA VAL A 6 9.89 1.67 -4.48
C VAL A 6 9.48 2.33 -5.79
N LEU A 7 10.31 2.27 -6.84
CA LEU A 7 9.98 2.82 -8.16
C LEU A 7 8.71 2.16 -8.73
N LYS A 8 8.63 0.83 -8.66
CA LYS A 8 7.44 0.08 -9.09
C LYS A 8 6.19 0.48 -8.29
N THR A 9 6.34 0.73 -6.99
CA THR A 9 5.25 1.22 -6.14
C THR A 9 4.76 2.58 -6.61
N GLN A 10 5.67 3.52 -6.87
CA GLN A 10 5.35 4.87 -7.34
C GLN A 10 4.62 4.83 -8.69
N GLN A 11 5.12 4.03 -9.63
CA GLN A 11 4.50 3.80 -10.94
C GLN A 11 3.09 3.20 -10.81
N TRP A 12 2.94 2.17 -9.98
CA TRP A 12 1.65 1.54 -9.72
C TRP A 12 0.65 2.51 -9.10
N LEU A 13 1.10 3.31 -8.12
CA LEU A 13 0.29 4.34 -7.46
C LEU A 13 -0.22 5.38 -8.47
N ASN A 14 0.67 5.90 -9.32
CA ASN A 14 0.27 6.84 -10.37
C ASN A 14 -0.70 6.18 -11.37
N ARG A 15 -0.41 4.96 -11.84
CA ARG A 15 -1.28 4.26 -12.79
C ARG A 15 -2.69 4.02 -12.22
N THR A 16 -2.78 3.70 -10.94
CA THR A 16 -4.02 3.25 -10.30
C THR A 16 -4.85 4.43 -9.76
N TYR A 17 -4.20 5.46 -9.22
CA TYR A 17 -4.88 6.52 -8.48
C TYR A 17 -4.74 7.93 -9.06
N ARG A 18 -3.91 8.19 -10.09
CA ARG A 18 -3.75 9.55 -10.66
C ARG A 18 -5.06 10.18 -11.12
N SER A 19 -6.02 9.37 -11.58
CA SER A 19 -7.36 9.84 -11.98
C SER A 19 -8.35 9.99 -10.83
N LYS A 20 -7.99 9.59 -9.60
CA LYS A 20 -8.87 9.66 -8.42
C LYS A 20 -8.76 11.02 -7.76
N ALA A 21 -9.91 11.61 -7.46
CA ALA A 21 -9.98 12.85 -6.70
C ALA A 21 -9.30 12.67 -5.33
N GLY A 22 -8.47 13.65 -4.94
CA GLY A 22 -7.70 13.63 -3.70
C GLY A 22 -6.29 13.03 -3.82
N PHE A 23 -6.04 12.12 -4.76
CA PHE A 23 -4.72 11.46 -4.86
C PHE A 23 -3.60 12.42 -5.29
N GLY A 24 -3.76 13.04 -6.47
CA GLY A 24 -2.73 13.84 -7.12
C GLY A 24 -1.74 12.97 -7.93
N SER A 25 -0.45 13.08 -7.63
CA SER A 25 0.60 12.30 -8.28
C SER A 25 1.79 12.09 -7.34
N VAL A 26 2.58 11.05 -7.59
CA VAL A 26 3.86 10.79 -6.92
C VAL A 26 5.01 10.86 -7.92
N ILE A 27 6.18 11.32 -7.49
CA ILE A 27 7.40 11.29 -8.31
C ILE A 27 7.89 9.85 -8.39
N GLU A 28 8.27 9.39 -9.58
CA GLU A 28 8.74 8.04 -9.86
C GLU A 28 10.28 8.01 -9.89
N ASP A 29 10.90 8.19 -8.72
CA ASP A 29 12.35 8.32 -8.56
C ASP A 29 13.01 7.12 -7.86
N GLY A 30 12.23 6.15 -7.38
CA GLY A 30 12.71 5.00 -6.63
C GLY A 30 13.22 5.33 -5.22
N TYR A 31 12.91 6.51 -4.69
CA TYR A 31 13.28 6.92 -3.34
C TYR A 31 12.09 6.86 -2.39
N THR A 32 12.30 6.23 -1.23
CA THR A 32 11.35 6.33 -0.13
C THR A 32 11.43 7.73 0.47
N GLY A 33 10.58 8.63 -0.01
CA GLY A 33 10.39 9.96 0.56
C GLY A 33 8.98 10.14 1.13
N TRP A 34 8.77 11.28 1.80
CA TRP A 34 7.44 11.68 2.26
C TRP A 34 6.40 11.71 1.14
N GLY A 35 6.79 11.99 -0.11
CA GLY A 35 5.91 11.92 -1.27
C GLY A 35 5.31 10.52 -1.47
N THR A 36 6.14 9.48 -1.47
CA THR A 36 5.71 8.08 -1.63
C THR A 36 4.85 7.63 -0.45
N VAL A 37 5.25 7.96 0.79
CA VAL A 37 4.47 7.63 1.99
C VAL A 37 3.10 8.32 1.98
N ASN A 38 3.06 9.61 1.67
CA ASN A 38 1.80 10.35 1.57
C ASN A 38 0.91 9.79 0.46
N ALA A 39 1.49 9.38 -0.68
CA ALA A 39 0.74 8.75 -1.76
C ALA A 39 0.12 7.41 -1.32
N LEU A 40 0.86 6.57 -0.58
CA LEU A 40 0.31 5.32 -0.01
C LEU A 40 -0.83 5.58 0.97
N ILE A 41 -0.72 6.62 1.82
CA ILE A 41 -1.80 7.01 2.75
C ILE A 41 -3.03 7.47 1.98
N ARG A 42 -2.87 8.34 0.98
CA ARG A 42 -3.98 8.83 0.14
C ARG A 42 -4.64 7.68 -0.63
N ALA A 43 -3.86 6.77 -1.19
CA ALA A 43 -4.36 5.57 -1.85
C ALA A 43 -5.25 4.74 -0.90
N LEU A 44 -4.78 4.50 0.34
CA LEU A 44 -5.57 3.77 1.34
C LEU A 44 -6.86 4.51 1.69
N GLN A 45 -6.80 5.83 1.85
CA GLN A 45 -7.97 6.64 2.11
C GLN A 45 -9.01 6.54 0.98
N ILE A 46 -8.56 6.55 -0.29
CA ILE A 46 -9.44 6.36 -1.45
C ILE A 46 -10.10 4.98 -1.43
N GLU A 47 -9.35 3.92 -1.11
CA GLU A 47 -9.88 2.56 -0.96
C GLU A 47 -10.91 2.46 0.18
N LEU A 48 -10.82 3.34 1.18
CA LEU A 48 -11.79 3.49 2.28
C LEU A 48 -12.98 4.42 1.92
N GLY A 49 -13.05 4.90 0.68
CA GLY A 49 -14.09 5.81 0.19
C GLY A 49 -13.95 7.24 0.69
N ILE A 50 -12.77 7.64 1.17
CA ILE A 50 -12.48 9.03 1.56
C ILE A 50 -12.06 9.81 0.32
N THR A 51 -12.87 10.78 -0.09
CA THR A 51 -12.62 11.62 -1.27
C THR A 51 -11.70 12.82 -0.97
N THR A 52 -11.79 13.38 0.23
CA THR A 52 -10.87 14.42 0.73
C THR A 52 -9.74 13.74 1.49
N THR A 53 -8.76 13.23 0.76
CA THR A 53 -7.60 12.56 1.35
C THR A 53 -6.70 13.54 2.11
N ALA A 54 -6.01 13.06 3.13
CA ALA A 54 -5.05 13.81 3.93
C ALA A 54 -3.73 13.04 4.04
N ASN A 55 -2.63 13.77 4.27
CA ASN A 55 -1.29 13.18 4.37
C ASN A 55 -1.02 12.51 5.72
N ASN A 56 -2.05 12.00 6.38
CA ASN A 56 -1.96 11.41 7.71
C ASN A 56 -2.96 10.26 7.91
N PHE A 57 -2.53 9.29 8.70
CA PHE A 57 -3.37 8.18 9.15
C PHE A 57 -4.06 8.55 10.48
N GLY A 58 -4.99 9.50 10.42
CA GLY A 58 -5.70 10.02 11.60
C GLY A 58 -6.94 9.20 12.03
N PRO A 59 -7.67 9.65 13.07
CA PRO A 59 -8.82 8.94 13.64
C PRO A 59 -9.90 8.58 12.62
N GLY A 60 -10.17 9.45 11.65
CA GLY A 60 -11.16 9.18 10.59
C GLY A 60 -10.75 8.03 9.66
N THR A 61 -9.46 7.96 9.28
CA THR A 61 -8.93 6.86 8.49
C THR A 61 -8.95 5.56 9.30
N ILE A 62 -8.54 5.61 10.58
CA ILE A 62 -8.55 4.46 11.49
C ILE A 62 -9.96 3.90 11.64
N SER A 63 -10.96 4.75 11.91
CA SER A 63 -12.35 4.32 12.07
C SER A 63 -12.90 3.62 10.83
N ARG A 64 -12.66 4.17 9.63
CA ARG A 64 -13.08 3.55 8.37
C ARG A 64 -12.31 2.26 8.09
N PHE A 65 -11.03 2.22 8.40
CA PHE A 65 -10.22 1.01 8.28
C PHE A 65 -10.77 -0.11 9.15
N GLN A 66 -11.08 0.17 10.43
CA GLN A 66 -11.67 -0.79 11.36
C GLN A 66 -13.09 -1.18 10.94
N SER A 67 -13.87 -0.27 10.36
CA SER A 67 -15.21 -0.56 9.85
C SER A 67 -15.16 -1.51 8.63
N ARG A 68 -14.22 -1.27 7.70
CA ARG A 68 -14.05 -2.09 6.48
C ARG A 68 -13.39 -3.44 6.77
N TRP A 69 -12.39 -3.45 7.66
CA TRP A 69 -11.61 -4.62 8.06
C TRP A 69 -11.56 -4.76 9.58
N PRO A 70 -12.68 -5.13 10.23
CA PRO A 70 -12.76 -5.21 11.70
C PRO A 70 -11.80 -6.25 12.29
N ASN A 71 -11.48 -7.28 11.51
CA ASN A 71 -10.51 -8.31 11.89
C ASN A 71 -9.13 -8.11 11.23
N GLY A 72 -8.88 -6.89 10.74
CA GLY A 72 -7.72 -6.57 9.92
C GLY A 72 -7.76 -7.21 8.52
N ILE A 73 -6.75 -6.88 7.74
CA ILE A 73 -6.55 -7.43 6.41
C ILE A 73 -5.85 -8.79 6.57
N ARG A 74 -6.49 -9.85 6.07
CA ARG A 74 -5.99 -11.23 6.18
C ARG A 74 -5.17 -11.61 4.96
N GLN A 75 -4.13 -12.41 5.20
CA GLN A 75 -3.38 -13.08 4.14
C GLN A 75 -4.34 -14.01 3.38
N GLN A 76 -4.22 -14.00 2.06
CA GLN A 76 -4.94 -14.91 1.18
C GLN A 76 -4.26 -16.28 1.15
N ASP A 77 -5.03 -17.31 0.83
CA ASP A 77 -4.50 -18.62 0.50
C ASP A 77 -3.64 -18.53 -0.78
N ASP A 78 -2.62 -19.39 -0.88
CA ASP A 78 -1.75 -19.42 -2.04
C ASP A 78 -2.57 -19.83 -3.28
N GLY A 79 -2.49 -19.00 -4.34
CA GLY A 79 -3.25 -19.22 -5.59
C GLY A 79 -4.64 -18.57 -5.63
N ALA A 80 -5.05 -17.84 -4.58
CA ALA A 80 -6.29 -17.07 -4.57
C ALA A 80 -6.33 -16.05 -5.74
N GLN A 81 -7.39 -16.08 -6.53
CA GLN A 81 -7.54 -15.22 -7.70
C GLN A 81 -8.05 -13.80 -7.36
N GLU A 82 -8.65 -13.64 -6.18
CA GLU A 82 -9.15 -12.35 -5.71
C GLU A 82 -8.01 -11.34 -5.61
N THR A 83 -8.19 -10.17 -6.21
CA THR A 83 -7.23 -9.06 -6.15
C THR A 83 -7.84 -7.89 -5.43
N SER A 84 -7.01 -7.14 -4.72
CA SER A 84 -7.44 -5.88 -4.12
C SER A 84 -6.28 -4.92 -4.08
N ASN A 85 -6.55 -3.66 -4.43
CA ASN A 85 -5.55 -2.61 -4.39
C ASN A 85 -4.97 -2.41 -2.99
N VAL A 86 -5.72 -2.73 -1.93
CA VAL A 86 -5.21 -2.64 -0.55
C VAL A 86 -4.01 -3.56 -0.33
N TYR A 87 -3.98 -4.72 -0.99
CA TYR A 87 -2.84 -5.63 -0.92
C TYR A 87 -1.62 -5.03 -1.62
N GLY A 88 -1.83 -4.33 -2.74
CA GLY A 88 -0.76 -3.58 -3.41
C GLY A 88 -0.22 -2.43 -2.56
N ILE A 89 -1.10 -1.71 -1.85
CA ILE A 89 -0.68 -0.66 -0.89
C ILE A 89 0.19 -1.27 0.21
N ILE A 90 -0.19 -2.42 0.76
CA ILE A 90 0.60 -3.11 1.78
C ILE A 90 1.98 -3.52 1.24
N GLN A 91 2.04 -4.11 0.04
CA GLN A 91 3.32 -4.46 -0.61
C GLN A 91 4.22 -3.23 -0.77
N GLY A 92 3.66 -2.13 -1.28
CA GLY A 92 4.38 -0.87 -1.44
C GLY A 92 4.89 -0.28 -0.12
N ALA A 93 4.07 -0.33 0.94
CA ALA A 93 4.45 0.14 2.27
C ALA A 93 5.58 -0.71 2.88
N LEU A 94 5.55 -2.03 2.69
CA LEU A 94 6.61 -2.92 3.15
C LEU A 94 7.94 -2.62 2.46
N TRP A 95 7.93 -2.43 1.13
CA TRP A 95 9.14 -2.07 0.40
C TRP A 95 9.65 -0.69 0.77
N CYS A 96 8.77 0.29 0.99
CA CYS A 96 9.18 1.60 1.50
C CYS A 96 9.91 1.48 2.86
N LYS A 97 9.49 0.54 3.72
CA LYS A 97 10.16 0.27 5.00
C LYS A 97 11.37 -0.67 4.89
N GLY A 98 11.63 -1.24 3.72
CA GLY A 98 12.77 -2.12 3.45
C GLY A 98 12.51 -3.62 3.64
N TYR A 99 11.25 -4.05 3.83
CA TYR A 99 10.91 -5.47 3.88
C TYR A 99 10.53 -5.99 2.50
N SER A 100 11.05 -7.16 2.13
CA SER A 100 10.66 -7.83 0.90
C SER A 100 9.26 -8.44 1.02
N ALA A 101 8.30 -7.93 0.24
CA ALA A 101 6.96 -8.51 0.15
C ALA A 101 6.90 -9.89 -0.56
N GLY A 102 8.05 -10.46 -0.95
CA GLY A 102 8.15 -11.75 -1.63
C GLY A 102 7.65 -11.75 -3.07
N ALA A 103 7.51 -10.57 -3.67
CA ALA A 103 7.10 -10.38 -5.06
C ALA A 103 8.11 -9.47 -5.78
N SER A 104 8.17 -9.61 -7.11
CA SER A 104 9.01 -8.77 -7.97
C SER A 104 8.26 -7.57 -8.57
N ASP A 105 6.94 -7.46 -8.34
CA ASP A 105 6.06 -6.38 -8.80
C ASP A 105 4.86 -6.23 -7.85
N ILE A 106 4.09 -5.14 -7.98
CA ILE A 106 2.85 -4.97 -7.21
C ILE A 106 1.82 -5.93 -7.79
N THR A 107 1.59 -7.04 -7.10
CA THR A 107 0.68 -8.09 -7.57
C THR A 107 -0.75 -7.86 -7.14
N THR A 108 -1.00 -6.93 -6.21
CA THR A 108 -2.32 -6.74 -5.58
C THR A 108 -2.90 -8.00 -4.96
N HIS A 109 -2.02 -8.92 -4.56
CA HIS A 109 -2.32 -10.12 -3.81
C HIS A 109 -1.57 -10.10 -2.48
N PHE A 110 -2.17 -10.70 -1.46
CA PHE A 110 -1.56 -10.88 -0.16
C PHE A 110 -1.26 -12.36 0.09
N TYR A 111 -0.25 -12.86 -0.60
CA TYR A 111 0.26 -14.23 -0.42
C TYR A 111 1.25 -14.35 0.75
N SER A 112 1.75 -15.56 0.96
CA SER A 112 2.67 -15.92 2.05
C SER A 112 3.93 -15.04 2.15
N GLY A 113 4.47 -14.55 1.04
CA GLY A 113 5.61 -13.60 1.03
C GLY A 113 5.31 -12.29 1.75
N THR A 114 4.16 -11.68 1.44
CA THR A 114 3.70 -10.44 2.08
C THR A 114 3.35 -10.69 3.55
N GLY A 115 2.81 -11.87 3.88
CA GLY A 115 2.53 -12.27 5.27
C GLY A 115 3.78 -12.42 6.13
N LYS A 116 4.86 -12.98 5.57
CA LYS A 116 6.16 -13.07 6.26
C LYS A 116 6.72 -11.69 6.59
N ALA A 117 6.69 -10.77 5.63
CA ALA A 117 7.16 -9.40 5.82
C ALA A 117 6.37 -8.65 6.90
N ILE A 118 5.04 -8.82 6.97
CA ILE A 118 4.22 -8.24 8.05
C ILE A 118 4.56 -8.85 9.41
N LYS A 119 4.83 -10.16 9.47
CA LYS A 119 5.25 -10.80 10.73
C LYS A 119 6.59 -10.27 11.21
N GLN A 120 7.56 -10.08 10.30
CA GLN A 120 8.85 -9.46 10.63
C GLN A 120 8.65 -8.03 11.13
N LEU A 121 7.84 -7.23 10.42
CA LEU A 121 7.49 -5.87 10.80
C LEU A 121 6.89 -5.75 12.21
N LYS A 122 6.10 -6.75 12.65
CA LYS A 122 5.46 -6.76 13.97
C LYS A 122 6.41 -7.15 15.11
N SER A 123 7.54 -7.79 14.78
CA SER A 123 8.54 -8.24 15.75
C SER A 123 9.70 -7.26 15.92
N ASP A 124 9.81 -6.25 15.05
CA ASP A 124 10.73 -5.11 15.14
C ASP A 124 10.13 -3.97 15.99
#